data_AF-A0A9W4MR50-F1
#
_entry.id   AF-A0A9W4MR50-F1
#
_cell.length_a   1.000
_cell.length_b   1.000
_cell.length_c   1.000
_cell.angle_alpha   90.00
_cell.angle_beta   90.00
_cell.angle_gamma   90.00
#
_symmetry.space_group_name_H-M   'P 1'
#
loop_
_entity.id
_entity.type
_entity.pdbx_description
1 polymer ?
#
loop_
_entity_poly.entity_id
_entity_poly.type
_entity_poly.pdbx_seq_one_letter_code
_entity_poly.pdbx_strand_id
1 'polypeptide(L)'
;MRMTSKKMGRNPFIVAFASIRFITAGGYLAVSYLQSRESTGDIDCLIDPEFVGDRDIITPFEEAVQVVAKKLNYNPEWMNDAMSIFVTQKTRKLLFEQADQQDIILYKGENLEIRAAPIEWALERKLRRIHAVYRNNKGAMDISDAVAMLKHMRTRNDGPIGWRGRPKNEHEWV
;
A
#
# COMPACT_ATOMS: atom_id res chain seq x y z
N MET A 1 -4.60 -12.71 -4.35
CA MET A 1 -3.80 -12.06 -5.41
C MET A 1 -3.70 -12.82 -6.71
N ARG A 2 -3.18 -14.05 -6.75
CA ARG A 2 -3.02 -14.81 -8.01
C ARG A 2 -4.30 -14.89 -8.86
N MET A 3 -5.44 -15.21 -8.23
CA MET A 3 -6.73 -15.27 -8.92
C MET A 3 -7.19 -13.92 -9.46
N THR A 4 -6.95 -12.83 -8.72
CA THR A 4 -7.28 -11.46 -9.13
C THR A 4 -6.47 -11.06 -10.35
N SER A 5 -5.14 -11.26 -10.31
CA SER A 5 -4.24 -10.98 -11.44
C SER A 5 -4.65 -11.77 -12.70
N LYS A 6 -4.98 -13.05 -12.56
CA LYS A 6 -5.48 -13.87 -13.69
C LYS A 6 -6.83 -13.39 -14.23
N LYS A 7 -7.71 -12.88 -13.35
CA LYS A 7 -9.03 -12.39 -13.74
C LYS A 7 -8.95 -11.05 -14.46
N MET A 8 -8.07 -10.15 -14.00
CA MET A 8 -7.77 -8.88 -14.66
C MET A 8 -7.25 -9.08 -16.09
N GLY A 9 -6.35 -10.05 -16.31
CA GLY A 9 -5.83 -10.39 -17.64
C GLY A 9 -6.83 -11.00 -18.63
N ARG A 10 -8.12 -11.06 -18.29
CA ARG A 10 -9.18 -11.40 -19.26
C ARG A 10 -9.77 -10.18 -19.93
N ASN A 11 -9.46 -8.98 -19.43
CA ASN A 11 -9.92 -7.74 -20.03
C ASN A 11 -8.87 -7.21 -21.02
N PRO A 12 -9.24 -6.93 -22.29
CA PRO A 12 -8.31 -6.44 -23.31
C PRO A 12 -7.58 -5.15 -22.93
N PHE A 13 -8.24 -4.23 -22.22
CA PHE A 13 -7.62 -2.97 -21.79
C PHE A 13 -6.49 -3.23 -20.80
N ILE A 14 -6.66 -4.15 -19.84
CA ILE A 14 -5.61 -4.48 -18.87
C ILE A 14 -4.39 -5.12 -19.57
N VAL A 15 -4.62 -6.04 -20.51
CA VAL A 15 -3.54 -6.78 -21.19
C VAL A 15 -2.72 -5.88 -22.12
N ALA A 16 -3.27 -4.74 -22.54
CA ALA A 16 -2.57 -3.78 -23.38
C ALA A 16 -1.43 -3.03 -22.65
N PHE A 17 -1.40 -3.08 -21.31
CA PHE A 17 -0.39 -2.42 -20.50
C PHE A 17 0.58 -3.42 -19.85
N ALA A 18 1.70 -2.90 -19.37
CA ALA A 18 2.43 -3.59 -18.31
C ALA A 18 1.53 -3.78 -17.08
N SER A 19 1.85 -4.76 -16.25
CA SER A 19 1.10 -5.08 -15.02
C SER A 19 0.67 -3.82 -14.25
N ILE A 20 -0.64 -3.67 -14.02
CA ILE A 20 -1.19 -2.51 -13.30
C ILE A 20 -0.63 -2.48 -11.88
N ARG A 21 -0.05 -1.33 -11.52
CA ARG A 21 0.65 -1.15 -10.24
C ARG A 21 -0.28 -0.58 -9.18
N PHE A 22 -0.12 -1.12 -7.98
CA PHE A 22 -0.76 -0.63 -6.77
C PHE A 22 0.28 -0.51 -5.65
N ILE A 23 0.05 0.43 -4.72
CA ILE A 23 0.77 0.49 -3.45
C ILE A 23 -0.17 0.27 -2.28
N THR A 24 0.31 -0.33 -1.20
CA THR A 24 -0.48 -0.52 0.05
C THR A 24 0.35 -0.27 1.31
N ALA A 25 -0.29 0.31 2.32
CA ALA A 25 0.28 0.60 3.64
C ALA A 25 -0.37 -0.21 4.79
N GLY A 26 -1.29 -1.12 4.45
CA GLY A 26 -2.23 -1.72 5.38
C GLY A 26 -1.78 -3.06 5.97
N GLY A 27 -2.75 -3.86 6.40
CA GLY A 27 -2.49 -5.19 6.94
C GLY A 27 -1.80 -6.13 5.95
N TYR A 28 -1.92 -5.89 4.64
CA TYR A 28 -1.19 -6.67 3.65
C TYR A 28 0.33 -6.52 3.77
N LEU A 29 0.84 -5.30 3.97
CA LEU A 29 2.25 -5.05 4.26
C LEU A 29 2.70 -5.77 5.55
N ALA A 30 1.85 -5.71 6.57
CA ALA A 30 2.09 -6.34 7.86
C ALA A 30 2.21 -7.88 7.76
N VAL A 31 1.35 -8.53 6.96
CA VAL A 31 1.36 -9.98 6.74
C VAL A 31 2.49 -10.41 5.79
N SER A 32 2.58 -9.76 4.62
CA SER A 32 3.39 -10.27 3.50
C SER A 32 4.88 -9.94 3.62
N TYR A 33 5.25 -8.89 4.36
CA TYR A 33 6.63 -8.42 4.43
C TYR A 33 7.14 -8.26 5.87
N LEU A 34 6.38 -7.58 6.74
CA LEU A 34 6.84 -7.34 8.11
C LEU A 34 6.64 -8.54 9.04
N GLN A 35 5.74 -9.47 8.67
CA GLN A 35 5.37 -10.66 9.44
C GLN A 35 4.96 -10.33 10.88
N SER A 36 4.29 -9.21 11.10
CA SER A 36 3.81 -8.78 12.43
C SER A 36 2.44 -9.36 12.81
N ARG A 37 1.78 -10.04 11.86
CA ARG A 37 0.49 -10.72 12.02
C ARG A 37 0.32 -11.82 10.98
N GLU A 38 -0.52 -12.81 11.29
CA GLU A 38 -0.81 -13.97 10.42
C GLU A 38 -1.81 -13.67 9.31
N SER A 39 -2.72 -12.70 9.50
CA SER A 39 -3.79 -12.43 8.53
C SER A 39 -4.25 -10.97 8.51
N THR A 40 -4.90 -10.60 7.41
CA THR A 40 -5.60 -9.32 7.20
C THR A 40 -6.93 -9.61 6.51
N GLY A 41 -7.97 -8.85 6.85
CA GLY A 41 -9.31 -9.05 6.27
C GLY A 41 -9.48 -8.38 4.90
N ASP A 42 -8.74 -7.30 4.68
CA ASP A 42 -8.81 -6.43 3.51
C ASP A 42 -7.44 -5.85 3.15
N ILE A 43 -7.41 -5.22 1.97
CA ILE A 43 -6.23 -4.64 1.32
C ILE A 43 -6.64 -3.28 0.77
N ASP A 44 -6.46 -2.27 1.61
CA ASP A 44 -6.51 -0.89 1.16
C ASP A 44 -5.29 -0.63 0.26
N CYS A 45 -5.51 -0.09 -0.93
CA CYS A 45 -4.45 0.22 -1.88
C CYS A 45 -4.63 1.60 -2.52
N LEU A 46 -3.64 2.03 -3.28
CA LEU A 46 -3.72 3.13 -4.25
C LEU A 46 -3.36 2.56 -5.62
N ILE A 47 -4.20 2.82 -6.63
CA ILE A 47 -3.85 2.54 -8.03
C ILE A 47 -2.84 3.58 -8.55
N ASP A 48 -2.02 3.17 -9.52
CA ASP A 48 -1.08 4.05 -10.23
C ASP A 48 -1.71 5.41 -10.57
N PRO A 49 -1.05 6.53 -10.26
CA PRO A 49 -1.54 7.88 -10.56
C PRO A 49 -2.01 8.08 -12.00
N GLU A 50 -1.45 7.35 -12.96
CA GLU A 50 -1.82 7.41 -14.38
C GLU A 50 -3.26 6.93 -14.63
N PHE A 51 -3.71 5.91 -13.90
CA PHE A 51 -5.03 5.29 -14.09
C PHE A 51 -6.11 5.85 -13.17
N VAL A 52 -5.82 6.93 -12.44
CA VAL A 52 -6.80 7.58 -11.57
C VAL A 52 -7.93 8.18 -12.40
N GLY A 53 -9.13 7.64 -12.21
CA GLY A 53 -10.32 8.04 -12.96
C GLY A 53 -10.48 7.33 -14.32
N ASP A 54 -9.52 6.50 -14.72
CA ASP A 54 -9.62 5.71 -15.95
C ASP A 54 -10.58 4.53 -15.74
N ARG A 55 -11.78 4.64 -16.33
CA ARG A 55 -12.82 3.61 -16.20
C ARG A 55 -12.46 2.31 -16.92
N ASP A 56 -11.66 2.38 -17.98
CA ASP A 56 -11.25 1.20 -18.74
C ASP A 56 -10.24 0.34 -17.96
N ILE A 57 -9.64 0.89 -16.89
CA ILE A 57 -8.75 0.17 -15.96
C ILE A 57 -9.43 -0.11 -14.62
N ILE A 58 -10.12 0.89 -14.06
CA ILE A 58 -10.76 0.78 -12.74
C ILE A 58 -11.88 -0.25 -12.76
N THR A 59 -12.77 -0.22 -13.76
CA THR A 59 -13.91 -1.13 -13.78
C THR A 59 -13.48 -2.61 -13.91
N PRO A 60 -12.54 -2.98 -14.79
CA PRO A 60 -12.04 -4.36 -14.85
C PRO A 60 -11.33 -4.82 -13.57
N PHE A 61 -10.66 -3.91 -12.87
CA PHE A 61 -10.08 -4.18 -11.56
C PHE A 61 -11.17 -4.47 -10.52
N GLU A 62 -12.17 -3.60 -10.39
CA GLU A 62 -13.29 -3.77 -9.45
C GLU A 62 -14.06 -5.07 -9.73
N GLU A 63 -14.35 -5.37 -11.00
CA GLU A 63 -14.98 -6.63 -11.41
C GLU A 63 -14.13 -7.85 -11.04
N ALA A 64 -12.81 -7.77 -11.21
CA ALA A 64 -11.90 -8.85 -10.84
C ALA A 64 -11.90 -9.08 -9.32
N VAL A 65 -11.88 -8.02 -8.53
CA VAL A 65 -11.99 -8.07 -7.07
C VAL A 65 -13.31 -8.73 -6.66
N GLN A 66 -14.44 -8.29 -7.21
CA GLN A 66 -15.78 -8.82 -6.89
C GLN A 66 -15.95 -10.29 -7.27
N VAL A 67 -15.49 -10.70 -8.45
CA VAL A 67 -15.57 -12.11 -8.89
C VAL A 67 -14.73 -13.00 -7.99
N VAL A 68 -13.53 -12.56 -7.60
CA VAL A 68 -12.68 -13.31 -6.66
C VAL A 68 -13.33 -13.35 -5.28
N ALA A 69 -13.91 -12.24 -4.82
CA ALA A 69 -14.60 -12.16 -3.54
C ALA A 69 -15.72 -13.20 -3.45
N LYS A 70 -16.60 -13.24 -4.47
CA LYS A 70 -17.69 -14.21 -4.57
C LYS A 70 -17.17 -15.65 -4.57
N LYS A 71 -16.09 -15.92 -5.29
CA LYS A 71 -15.53 -17.28 -5.40
C LYS A 71 -14.87 -17.77 -4.10
N LEU A 72 -14.27 -16.87 -3.33
CA LEU A 72 -13.55 -17.21 -2.09
C LEU A 72 -14.35 -16.89 -0.82
N ASN A 73 -15.59 -16.42 -0.96
CA ASN A 73 -16.44 -15.95 0.13
C ASN A 73 -15.77 -14.84 0.97
N TYR A 74 -15.13 -13.88 0.31
CA TYR A 74 -14.56 -12.69 0.94
C TYR A 74 -15.54 -11.51 0.89
N ASN A 75 -15.25 -10.48 1.69
CA ASN A 75 -15.89 -9.17 1.54
C ASN A 75 -15.74 -8.71 0.07
N PRO A 76 -16.80 -8.25 -0.62
CA PRO A 76 -16.72 -7.72 -1.99
C PRO A 76 -15.68 -6.62 -2.19
N GLU A 77 -15.34 -5.88 -1.14
CA GLU A 77 -14.37 -4.80 -1.11
C GLU A 77 -13.05 -5.20 -0.44
N TRP A 78 -12.72 -6.50 -0.39
CA TRP A 78 -11.48 -7.01 0.24
C TRP A 78 -10.19 -6.41 -0.35
N MET A 79 -10.25 -5.79 -1.53
CA MET A 79 -9.20 -4.96 -2.08
C MET A 79 -9.82 -3.72 -2.74
N ASN A 80 -9.45 -2.52 -2.32
CA ASN A 80 -10.12 -1.28 -2.75
C ASN A 80 -9.17 -0.07 -2.72
N ASP A 81 -9.53 1.02 -3.43
CA ASP A 81 -8.78 2.30 -3.43
C ASP A 81 -9.22 3.22 -2.27
N ALA A 82 -9.61 2.70 -1.10
CA ALA A 82 -10.05 3.54 0.03
C ALA A 82 -8.92 4.42 0.58
N MET A 83 -7.65 4.13 0.25
CA MET A 83 -6.54 5.01 0.63
C MET A 83 -6.59 6.36 -0.09
N SER A 84 -7.27 6.43 -1.24
CA SER A 84 -7.40 7.64 -2.06
C SER A 84 -7.94 8.84 -1.29
N ILE A 85 -8.84 8.61 -0.33
CA ILE A 85 -9.49 9.68 0.46
C ILE A 85 -8.49 10.49 1.31
N PHE A 86 -7.30 9.93 1.56
CA PHE A 86 -6.26 10.55 2.41
C PHE A 86 -5.12 11.18 1.59
N VAL A 87 -5.17 11.14 0.26
CA VAL A 87 -4.06 11.58 -0.59
C VAL A 87 -4.53 12.49 -1.71
N THR A 88 -3.77 13.56 -1.94
CA THR A 88 -3.92 14.37 -3.16
C THR A 88 -3.25 13.67 -4.34
N GLN A 89 -3.54 14.07 -5.58
CA GLN A 89 -2.86 13.54 -6.76
C GLN A 89 -1.34 13.77 -6.71
N LYS A 90 -0.90 14.91 -6.16
CA LYS A 90 0.54 15.21 -5.96
C LYS A 90 1.16 14.24 -4.95
N THR A 91 0.48 14.00 -3.83
CA THR A 91 0.93 13.04 -2.82
C THR A 91 0.98 11.62 -3.38
N ARG A 92 -0.02 11.21 -4.17
CA ARG A 92 -0.06 9.88 -4.80
C ARG A 92 1.17 9.64 -5.68
N LYS A 93 1.52 10.61 -6.55
CA LYS A 93 2.74 10.52 -7.38
C LYS A 93 4.01 10.34 -6.53
N LEU A 94 4.18 11.18 -5.51
CA LEU A 94 5.33 11.08 -4.60
C LEU A 94 5.40 9.72 -3.89
N LEU A 95 4.26 9.18 -3.44
CA LEU A 95 4.23 7.86 -2.78
C LEU A 95 4.63 6.73 -3.73
N PHE A 96 4.26 6.81 -5.01
CA PHE A 96 4.69 5.84 -6.02
C PHE A 96 6.19 5.96 -6.32
N GLU A 97 6.72 7.18 -6.49
CA GLU A 97 8.16 7.39 -6.66
C GLU A 97 8.97 6.83 -5.47
N GLN A 98 8.52 7.08 -4.25
CA GLN A 98 9.15 6.54 -3.04
C GLN A 98 8.97 5.02 -2.91
N ALA A 99 7.83 4.48 -3.34
CA ALA A 99 7.60 3.02 -3.38
C ALA A 99 8.52 2.32 -4.39
N ASP A 100 8.79 2.96 -5.53
CA ASP A 100 9.75 2.49 -6.51
C ASP A 100 11.18 2.55 -5.95
N GLN A 101 11.55 3.63 -5.24
CA GLN A 101 12.86 3.76 -4.60
C GLN A 101 13.12 2.78 -3.46
N GLN A 102 12.12 2.42 -2.65
CA GLN A 102 12.30 1.45 -1.57
C GLN A 102 12.34 0.00 -2.06
N ASP A 103 11.83 -0.26 -3.27
CA ASP A 103 11.82 -1.56 -3.96
C ASP A 103 11.28 -2.75 -3.14
N ILE A 104 10.21 -2.52 -2.37
CA ILE A 104 9.52 -3.57 -1.63
C ILE A 104 8.30 -4.05 -2.41
N ILE A 105 8.46 -5.17 -3.13
CA ILE A 105 7.39 -5.83 -3.87
C ILE A 105 6.69 -6.85 -2.95
N LEU A 106 5.38 -6.67 -2.72
CA LEU A 106 4.56 -7.57 -1.91
C LEU A 106 3.92 -8.68 -2.75
N TYR A 107 3.62 -8.38 -4.02
CA TYR A 107 3.11 -9.34 -4.99
C TYR A 107 3.45 -8.89 -6.42
N LYS A 108 3.84 -9.85 -7.26
CA LYS A 108 4.03 -9.64 -8.70
C LYS A 108 3.38 -10.76 -9.50
N GLY A 109 2.40 -10.40 -10.32
CA GLY A 109 1.77 -11.27 -11.31
C GLY A 109 1.83 -10.67 -12.70
N GLU A 110 1.22 -11.34 -13.67
CA GLU A 110 1.23 -10.90 -15.08
C GLU A 110 0.49 -9.56 -15.28
N ASN A 111 -0.61 -9.35 -14.56
CA ASN A 111 -1.51 -8.20 -14.75
C ASN A 111 -1.70 -7.35 -13.49
N LEU A 112 -1.02 -7.69 -12.39
CA LEU A 112 -1.16 -7.00 -11.10
C LEU A 112 0.17 -7.02 -10.36
N GLU A 113 0.64 -5.84 -9.96
CA GLU A 113 1.80 -5.65 -9.10
C GLU A 113 1.38 -4.85 -7.86
N ILE A 114 1.75 -5.33 -6.68
CA ILE A 114 1.50 -4.64 -5.41
C ILE A 114 2.84 -4.39 -4.74
N ARG A 115 3.16 -3.12 -4.53
CA ARG A 115 4.32 -2.67 -3.76
C ARG A 115 3.89 -2.19 -2.38
N ALA A 116 4.83 -2.18 -1.45
CA ALA A 116 4.63 -1.44 -0.21
C ALA A 116 4.54 0.06 -0.55
N ALA A 117 3.64 0.77 0.11
CA ALA A 117 3.78 2.21 0.25
C ALA A 117 5.00 2.51 1.13
N PRO A 118 5.58 3.72 1.06
CA PRO A 118 6.75 4.08 1.87
C PRO A 118 6.53 3.77 3.35
N ILE A 119 7.48 3.05 3.96
CA ILE A 119 7.33 2.57 5.35
C ILE A 119 7.09 3.73 6.33
N GLU A 120 7.76 4.87 6.12
CA GLU A 120 7.57 6.10 6.89
C GLU A 120 6.11 6.59 6.84
N TRP A 121 5.51 6.56 5.66
CA TRP A 121 4.12 6.98 5.46
C TRP A 121 3.13 5.96 6.01
N ALA A 122 3.41 4.67 5.86
CA ALA A 122 2.62 3.60 6.47
C ALA A 122 2.62 3.70 8.02
N LEU A 123 3.79 3.97 8.60
CA LEU A 123 3.96 4.19 10.04
C LEU A 123 3.18 5.41 10.52
N GLU A 124 3.30 6.54 9.83
CA GLU A 124 2.54 7.76 10.16
C GLU A 124 1.03 7.49 10.24
N ARG A 125 0.48 6.77 9.27
CA ARG A 125 -0.93 6.37 9.28
C ARG A 125 -1.30 5.45 10.43
N LYS A 126 -0.42 4.51 10.78
CA LYS A 126 -0.60 3.63 11.94
C LYS A 126 -0.66 4.45 13.23
N LEU A 127 0.28 5.38 13.42
CA LEU A 127 0.32 6.27 14.57
C LEU A 127 -0.93 7.15 14.68
N ARG A 128 -1.43 7.70 13.57
CA ARG A 128 -2.71 8.43 13.55
C ARG A 128 -3.88 7.56 14.01
N ARG A 129 -3.95 6.30 13.56
CA ARG A 129 -5.00 5.38 14.00
C ARG A 129 -4.85 5.01 15.47
N ILE A 130 -3.65 4.73 15.96
CA ILE A 130 -3.41 4.46 17.39
C ILE A 130 -3.90 5.64 18.24
N HIS A 131 -3.58 6.87 17.82
CA HIS A 131 -4.04 8.08 18.51
C HIS A 131 -5.56 8.23 18.49
N ALA A 132 -6.21 8.01 17.33
CA ALA A 132 -7.66 8.12 17.21
C ALA A 132 -8.43 6.97 17.90
N VAL A 133 -7.82 5.79 18.02
CA VAL A 133 -8.46 4.52 18.45
C VAL A 133 -8.11 4.16 19.90
N TYR A 134 -7.67 5.11 20.73
CA TYR A 134 -7.47 4.92 22.18
C TYR A 134 -8.70 4.41 22.96
N ARG A 135 -9.82 4.08 22.28
CA ARG A 135 -11.08 3.59 22.82
C ARG A 135 -11.48 2.16 22.40
N ASN A 136 -10.70 1.38 21.63
CA ASN A 136 -11.09 0.00 21.24
C ASN A 136 -9.91 -0.98 20.92
N ASN A 137 -10.17 -2.30 20.99
CA ASN A 137 -9.22 -3.43 20.77
C ASN A 137 -8.46 -3.45 19.43
N LYS A 138 -8.79 -2.61 18.44
CA LYS A 138 -8.04 -2.49 17.17
C LYS A 138 -6.65 -1.85 17.36
N GLY A 139 -6.42 -1.14 18.47
CA GLY A 139 -5.14 -0.47 18.75
C GLY A 139 -3.94 -1.43 18.92
N ALA A 140 -4.15 -2.64 19.45
CA ALA A 140 -3.06 -3.59 19.70
C ALA A 140 -2.37 -4.06 18.41
N MET A 141 -3.14 -4.35 17.35
CA MET A 141 -2.58 -4.72 16.04
C MET A 141 -1.83 -3.56 15.38
N ASP A 142 -2.36 -2.34 15.48
CA ASP A 142 -1.68 -1.17 14.91
C ASP A 142 -0.38 -0.85 15.66
N ILE A 143 -0.32 -1.07 16.99
CA ILE A 143 0.93 -0.95 17.77
C ILE A 143 1.95 -2.01 17.32
N SER A 144 1.54 -3.28 17.20
CA SER A 144 2.44 -4.36 16.76
C SER A 144 3.07 -4.05 15.40
N ASP A 145 2.25 -3.65 14.43
CA ASP A 145 2.74 -3.25 13.10
C ASP A 145 3.66 -2.04 13.16
N ALA A 146 3.32 -1.02 13.98
CA ALA A 146 4.16 0.16 14.14
C ALA A 146 5.54 -0.21 14.69
N VAL A 147 5.60 -1.10 15.68
CA VAL A 147 6.87 -1.63 16.21
C VAL A 147 7.67 -2.37 15.14
N ALA A 148 7.00 -3.21 14.33
CA ALA A 148 7.65 -3.92 13.22
C ALA A 148 8.20 -2.96 12.15
N MET A 149 7.46 -1.90 11.81
CA MET A 149 7.92 -0.83 10.90
C MET A 149 9.13 -0.10 11.47
N LEU A 150 9.11 0.29 12.75
CA LEU A 150 10.24 0.94 13.41
C LEU A 150 11.48 0.03 13.42
N LYS A 151 11.30 -1.27 13.71
CA LYS A 151 12.39 -2.26 13.65
C LYS A 151 12.97 -2.38 12.24
N HIS A 152 12.12 -2.42 11.22
CA HIS A 152 12.55 -2.45 9.82
C HIS A 152 13.36 -1.20 9.48
N MET A 153 12.87 0.00 9.82
CA MET A 153 13.57 1.26 9.57
C MET A 153 14.92 1.35 10.28
N ARG A 154 14.98 0.91 11.55
CA ARG A 154 16.25 0.85 12.31
C ARG A 154 17.27 -0.06 11.61
N THR A 155 16.82 -1.24 11.16
CA THR A 155 17.68 -2.21 10.47
C THR A 155 18.16 -1.65 9.13
N ARG A 156 17.27 -1.03 8.35
CA ARG A 156 17.60 -0.39 7.07
C ARG A 156 18.63 0.73 7.22
N ASN A 157 18.57 1.47 8.33
CA ASN A 157 19.46 2.61 8.58
C ASN A 157 20.78 2.21 9.27
N ASP A 158 20.97 0.93 9.61
CA ASP A 158 22.08 0.44 10.46
C ASP A 158 22.29 1.29 11.73
N GLY A 159 21.20 1.74 12.33
CA GLY A 159 21.28 2.79 13.35
C GLY A 159 19.94 3.40 13.76
N PRO A 160 19.96 4.48 14.55
CA PRO A 160 18.75 5.18 14.98
C PRO A 160 17.85 5.60 13.81
N ILE A 161 16.57 5.74 14.09
CA ILE A 161 15.62 6.29 13.13
C ILE A 161 15.89 7.79 13.04
N GLY A 162 16.85 8.17 12.19
CA GLY A 162 17.13 9.56 11.88
C GLY A 162 15.96 10.17 11.10
N TRP A 163 15.52 11.35 11.53
CA TRP A 163 14.62 12.19 10.76
C TRP A 163 15.32 12.59 9.44
N ARG A 164 14.90 12.02 8.31
CA ARG A 164 15.21 12.58 6.98
C ARG A 164 14.35 13.81 6.75
N GLY A 165 14.60 14.86 7.53
CA GLY A 165 14.14 16.21 7.23
C GLY A 165 14.78 16.70 5.94
N ARG A 166 14.14 17.69 5.29
CA ARG A 166 14.57 18.36 4.06
C ARG A 166 16.09 18.44 3.88
N PRO A 167 16.61 18.41 2.63
CA PRO A 167 18.03 18.69 2.39
C PRO A 167 18.41 19.96 3.15
N LYS A 168 19.48 19.87 3.95
CA LYS A 168 20.12 21.07 4.48
C LYS A 168 20.54 21.87 3.26
N ASN A 169 19.86 22.98 3.00
CA ASN A 169 20.42 23.99 2.13
C ASN A 169 21.70 24.45 2.82
N GLU A 170 22.84 24.02 2.30
CA GLU A 170 24.16 24.50 2.69
C GLU A 170 24.34 25.95 2.24
N HIS A 171 23.53 26.89 2.72
CA HIS A 171 23.82 28.32 2.63
C HIS A 171 23.08 29.05 3.76
N GLU A 172 23.58 28.88 4.99
CA GLU A 172 23.54 29.93 6.00
C GLU A 172 24.98 30.35 6.27
N TRP A 173 25.34 31.54 5.79
CA TRP A 173 26.31 32.41 6.44
C TRP A 173 25.88 33.87 6.24
N VAL A 174 25.78 34.56 7.39
CA VAL A 174 25.44 35.96 7.69
C VAL A 174 23.95 36.27 7.87
#